data_AF-A0A3M1NBW4-F1
#
_entry.id   AF-A0A3M1NBW4-F1
#
_cell.length_a   1.000
_cell.length_b   1.000
_cell.length_c   1.000
_cell.angle_alpha   90.00
_cell.angle_beta   90.00
_cell.angle_gamma   90.00
#
_symmetry.space_group_name_H-M   'P 1'
#
loop_
_entity.id
_entity.type
_entity.pdbx_description
1 polymer ?
#
loop_
_entity_poly.entity_id
_entity_poly.type
_entity_poly.pdbx_seq_one_letter_code
_entity_poly.pdbx_strand_id
1 'polypeptide(L)'
;MFCAVLGACYNKIITTEILAMTSEYMQRTFLGFAHSGWRWIVIVTAVIAFAWALARLLGRPDNPRLTRLSMLAFTIGMDMQVLFGILHFIERLSQNAVYDGLWIHLALGLVALGILHPLTVRARRQAPKAQARTQLLAVMASFALVFFGVAALIGGLPRWF
;
A
#
# COMPACT_ATOMS: atom_id res chain seq x y z
N MET A 1 -27.22 32.11 40.06
CA MET A 1 -27.75 31.59 38.77
C MET A 1 -26.68 31.52 37.67
N PHE A 2 -25.67 32.42 37.64
CA PHE A 2 -24.61 32.46 36.62
C PHE A 2 -23.62 31.26 36.64
N CYS A 3 -23.25 30.73 37.81
CA CYS A 3 -22.28 29.61 37.90
C CYS A 3 -22.83 28.26 37.37
N ALA A 4 -24.15 28.04 37.41
CA ALA A 4 -24.76 26.80 36.94
C ALA A 4 -24.78 26.72 35.40
N VAL A 5 -24.93 27.86 34.72
CA VAL A 5 -24.92 27.95 33.25
C VAL A 5 -23.51 27.72 32.69
N LEU A 6 -22.49 28.27 33.35
CA LEU A 6 -21.09 28.07 32.96
C LEU A 6 -20.64 26.61 33.14
N GLY A 7 -21.08 25.93 34.21
CA GLY A 7 -20.80 24.50 34.41
C GLY A 7 -21.47 23.60 33.35
N ALA A 8 -22.70 23.91 32.94
CA ALA A 8 -23.41 23.18 31.89
C ALA A 8 -22.78 23.39 30.50
N CYS A 9 -22.35 24.60 30.17
CA CYS A 9 -21.64 24.89 28.92
C CYS A 9 -20.25 24.22 28.87
N TYR A 10 -19.49 24.26 29.97
CA TYR A 10 -18.17 23.63 30.05
C TYR A 10 -18.24 22.11 29.92
N ASN A 11 -19.20 21.47 30.59
CA ASN A 11 -19.38 20.02 30.51
C ASN A 11 -19.82 19.57 29.11
N LYS A 12 -20.67 20.35 28.43
CA LYS A 12 -21.14 20.04 27.07
C LYS A 12 -20.03 20.15 26.04
N ILE A 13 -19.16 21.17 26.13
CA ILE A 13 -17.99 21.34 25.22
C ILE A 13 -17.01 20.18 25.39
N ILE A 14 -16.67 19.82 26.63
CA ILE A 14 -15.76 18.70 26.90
C ILE A 14 -16.34 17.37 26.40
N THR A 15 -17.63 17.10 26.64
CA THR A 15 -18.23 15.84 26.16
C THR A 15 -18.35 15.81 24.65
N THR A 16 -18.76 16.88 23.98
CA THR A 16 -18.92 16.85 22.51
C THR A 16 -17.59 16.82 21.78
N GLU A 17 -16.56 17.52 22.25
CA GLU A 17 -15.25 17.51 21.59
C GLU A 17 -14.48 16.22 21.87
N ILE A 18 -14.53 15.69 23.09
CA ILE A 18 -13.89 14.39 23.39
C ILE A 18 -14.63 13.25 22.69
N LEU A 19 -15.96 13.28 22.59
CA LEU A 19 -16.72 12.28 21.82
C LEU A 19 -16.45 12.40 20.31
N ALA A 20 -16.37 13.61 19.76
CA ALA A 20 -16.04 13.80 18.35
C ALA A 20 -14.62 13.30 18.03
N MET A 21 -13.64 13.63 18.88
CA MET A 21 -12.24 13.23 18.71
C MET A 21 -12.03 11.73 18.92
N THR A 22 -12.76 11.11 19.86
CA THR A 22 -12.73 9.64 20.04
C THR A 22 -13.48 8.91 18.93
N SER A 23 -14.53 9.51 18.34
CA SER A 23 -15.24 8.94 17.19
C SER A 23 -14.39 8.95 15.92
N GLU A 24 -13.63 10.02 15.65
CA GLU A 24 -12.70 10.09 14.51
C GLU A 24 -11.50 9.13 14.66
N TYR A 25 -10.98 8.98 15.88
CA TYR A 25 -9.90 8.01 16.15
C TYR A 25 -10.38 6.55 16.11
N MET A 26 -11.63 6.28 16.52
CA MET A 26 -12.28 4.97 16.40
C MET A 26 -12.74 4.65 14.97
N GLN A 27 -12.84 5.64 14.08
CA GLN A 27 -13.25 5.46 12.68
C GLN A 27 -12.11 5.00 11.75
N ARG A 28 -10.89 4.74 12.28
CA ARG A 28 -9.90 3.96 11.54
C ARG A 28 -10.29 2.50 11.62
N THR A 29 -10.91 1.99 10.56
CA THR A 29 -11.20 0.56 10.45
C THR A 29 -9.90 -0.21 10.54
N PHE A 30 -9.94 -1.36 11.23
CA PHE A 30 -8.77 -2.24 11.38
C PHE A 30 -8.12 -2.54 10.01
N LEU A 31 -8.94 -2.67 8.97
CA LEU A 31 -8.53 -2.86 7.58
C LEU A 31 -7.72 -1.66 7.03
N GLY A 32 -8.16 -0.43 7.26
CA GLY A 32 -7.42 0.76 6.84
C GLY A 32 -6.06 0.87 7.52
N PHE A 33 -5.98 0.56 8.82
CA PHE A 33 -4.72 0.54 9.55
C PHE A 33 -3.77 -0.56 9.03
N ALA A 34 -4.29 -1.79 8.86
CA ALA A 34 -3.53 -2.91 8.32
C ALA A 34 -3.02 -2.61 6.90
N HIS A 35 -3.85 -2.05 6.03
CA HIS A 35 -3.48 -1.67 4.66
C HIS A 35 -2.37 -0.60 4.63
N SER A 36 -2.45 0.42 5.51
CA SER A 36 -1.43 1.46 5.61
C SER A 36 -0.11 0.93 6.20
N GLY A 37 -0.19 0.08 7.22
CA GLY A 37 0.98 -0.58 7.82
C GLY A 37 1.69 -1.51 6.84
N TRP A 38 0.92 -2.31 6.08
CA TRP A 38 1.46 -3.28 5.12
C TRP A 38 2.26 -2.63 4.00
N ARG A 39 1.93 -1.37 3.64
CA ARG A 39 2.67 -0.59 2.65
C ARG A 39 4.17 -0.52 2.97
N TRP A 40 4.54 -0.40 4.24
CA TRP A 40 5.94 -0.36 4.66
C TRP A 40 6.66 -1.67 4.37
N ILE A 41 5.98 -2.81 4.55
CA ILE A 41 6.51 -4.13 4.20
C ILE A 41 6.72 -4.25 2.69
N VAL A 42 5.78 -3.74 1.89
CA VAL A 42 5.93 -3.68 0.42
C VAL A 42 7.15 -2.86 0.03
N ILE A 43 7.35 -1.68 0.62
CA ILE A 43 8.50 -0.83 0.34
C ILE A 43 9.81 -1.54 0.68
N VAL A 44 9.90 -2.15 1.87
CA VAL A 44 11.12 -2.87 2.29
C VAL A 44 11.42 -4.04 1.36
N THR A 45 10.41 -4.86 1.03
CA THR A 45 10.58 -6.00 0.13
C THR A 45 10.91 -5.57 -1.30
N ALA A 46 10.34 -4.47 -1.78
CA ALA A 46 10.67 -3.87 -3.08
C ALA A 46 12.14 -3.42 -3.14
N VAL A 47 12.62 -2.71 -2.11
CA VAL A 47 14.00 -2.25 -2.02
C VAL A 47 14.97 -3.45 -2.02
N ILE A 48 14.67 -4.50 -1.26
CA ILE A 48 15.49 -5.71 -1.22
C ILE A 48 15.52 -6.39 -2.60
N ALA A 49 14.37 -6.59 -3.24
CA ALA A 49 14.28 -7.21 -4.56
C ALA A 49 15.00 -6.39 -5.64
N PHE A 50 14.83 -5.06 -5.60
CA PHE A 50 15.51 -4.12 -6.49
C PHE A 50 17.03 -4.18 -6.31
N ALA A 51 17.52 -4.00 -5.08
CA ALA A 51 18.94 -3.98 -4.78
C ALA A 51 19.61 -5.31 -5.16
N TRP A 52 18.94 -6.43 -4.91
CA TRP A 52 19.44 -7.75 -5.28
C TRP A 52 19.49 -7.96 -6.79
N ALA A 53 18.42 -7.61 -7.53
CA ALA A 53 18.39 -7.70 -8.98
C ALA A 53 19.46 -6.79 -9.63
N LEU A 54 19.65 -5.59 -9.10
CA LEU A 54 20.68 -4.65 -9.54
C LEU A 54 22.09 -5.21 -9.27
N ALA A 55 22.35 -5.75 -8.09
CA ALA A 55 23.64 -6.34 -7.75
C ALA A 55 24.02 -7.49 -8.70
N ARG A 56 23.06 -8.34 -9.08
CA ARG A 56 23.26 -9.40 -10.09
C ARG A 56 23.56 -8.83 -11.48
N LEU A 57 22.91 -7.73 -11.85
CA LEU A 57 23.20 -7.02 -13.10
C LEU A 57 24.63 -6.50 -13.17
N LEU A 58 25.15 -6.05 -12.02
CA LEU A 58 26.51 -5.55 -11.85
C LEU A 58 27.57 -6.67 -11.71
N GLY A 59 27.17 -7.93 -11.91
CA GLY A 59 28.09 -9.06 -11.95
C GLY A 59 28.34 -9.73 -10.60
N ARG A 60 27.55 -9.42 -9.54
CA ARG A 60 27.66 -10.21 -8.30
C ARG A 60 27.27 -11.67 -8.53
N PRO A 61 27.96 -12.64 -7.89
CA PRO A 61 27.61 -14.05 -7.97
C PRO A 61 26.15 -14.28 -7.59
N ASP A 62 25.47 -15.12 -8.38
CA ASP A 62 24.08 -15.41 -8.13
C ASP A 62 23.91 -16.32 -6.90
N ASN A 63 23.02 -15.92 -6.00
CA ASN A 63 22.54 -16.78 -4.92
C ASN A 63 21.07 -17.13 -5.22
N PRO A 64 20.78 -18.36 -5.67
CA PRO A 64 19.44 -18.72 -6.13
C PRO A 64 18.39 -18.66 -5.01
N ARG A 65 18.80 -18.87 -3.75
CA ARG A 65 17.90 -18.74 -2.59
C ARG A 65 17.51 -17.28 -2.37
N LEU A 66 18.46 -16.36 -2.38
CA LEU A 66 18.20 -14.92 -2.22
C LEU A 66 17.41 -14.35 -3.41
N THR A 67 17.75 -14.77 -4.64
CA THR A 67 17.00 -14.40 -5.85
C THR A 67 15.54 -14.83 -5.76
N ARG A 68 15.28 -16.06 -5.34
CA ARG A 68 13.92 -16.56 -5.17
C ARG A 68 13.20 -15.86 -4.02
N LEU A 69 13.84 -15.74 -2.86
CA LEU A 69 13.24 -15.21 -1.64
C LEU A 69 12.89 -13.73 -1.77
N SER A 70 13.79 -12.92 -2.34
CA SER A 70 13.57 -11.48 -2.52
C SER A 70 12.37 -11.21 -3.44
N MET A 71 12.32 -11.88 -4.61
CA MET A 71 11.18 -11.75 -5.52
C MET A 71 9.90 -12.31 -4.92
N LEU A 72 9.96 -13.46 -4.23
CA LEU A 72 8.78 -14.05 -3.58
C LEU A 72 8.22 -13.12 -2.49
N ALA A 73 9.07 -12.57 -1.63
CA ALA A 73 8.67 -11.65 -0.57
C ALA A 73 8.01 -10.40 -1.15
N PHE A 74 8.57 -9.82 -2.22
CA PHE A 74 7.98 -8.68 -2.90
C PHE A 74 6.63 -9.02 -3.56
N THR A 75 6.53 -10.16 -4.26
CA THR A 75 5.26 -10.61 -4.86
C THR A 75 4.18 -10.81 -3.81
N ILE A 76 4.47 -11.53 -2.71
CA ILE A 76 3.52 -11.73 -1.60
C ILE A 76 3.15 -10.39 -0.96
N GLY A 77 4.13 -9.50 -0.77
CA GLY A 77 3.88 -8.16 -0.25
C GLY A 77 2.87 -7.39 -1.11
N MET A 78 3.07 -7.38 -2.43
CA MET A 78 2.17 -6.73 -3.37
C MET A 78 0.79 -7.39 -3.42
N ASP A 79 0.71 -8.72 -3.43
CA ASP A 79 -0.55 -9.47 -3.42
C ASP A 79 -1.38 -9.11 -2.18
N MET A 80 -0.74 -9.08 -1.01
CA MET A 80 -1.40 -8.71 0.26
C MET A 80 -1.79 -7.22 0.30
N GLN A 81 -0.99 -6.31 -0.27
CA GLN A 81 -1.36 -4.90 -0.35
C GLN A 81 -2.65 -4.70 -1.14
N VAL A 82 -2.74 -5.35 -2.31
CA VAL A 82 -3.92 -5.27 -3.16
C VAL A 82 -5.10 -5.99 -2.52
N LEU A 83 -4.88 -7.14 -1.86
CA LEU A 83 -5.92 -7.81 -1.11
C LEU A 83 -6.52 -6.91 -0.02
N PHE A 84 -5.67 -6.26 0.79
CA PHE A 84 -6.15 -5.29 1.78
C PHE A 84 -6.85 -4.09 1.13
N GLY A 85 -6.37 -3.65 -0.05
CA GLY A 85 -7.03 -2.59 -0.82
C GLY A 85 -8.43 -2.99 -1.29
N ILE A 86 -8.60 -4.23 -1.75
CA ILE A 86 -9.91 -4.81 -2.13
C ILE A 86 -10.82 -4.93 -0.91
N LEU A 87 -10.31 -5.43 0.22
CA LEU A 87 -11.11 -5.55 1.44
C LEU A 87 -11.56 -4.17 1.94
N HIS A 88 -10.68 -3.18 1.91
CA HIS A 88 -11.03 -1.80 2.24
C HIS A 88 -12.04 -1.22 1.24
N PHE A 89 -11.91 -1.53 -0.04
CA PHE A 89 -12.86 -1.14 -1.08
C PHE A 89 -14.27 -1.69 -0.78
N ILE A 90 -14.38 -2.99 -0.47
CA ILE A 90 -15.64 -3.65 -0.15
C ILE A 90 -16.27 -3.05 1.12
N GLU A 91 -15.46 -2.75 2.13
CA GLU A 91 -15.89 -2.07 3.35
C GLU A 91 -16.46 -0.67 3.07
N ARG A 92 -15.81 0.12 2.20
CA ARG A 92 -16.33 1.44 1.79
C ARG A 92 -17.59 1.32 0.95
N LEU A 93 -17.68 0.30 0.12
CA LEU A 93 -18.86 0.00 -0.69
C LEU A 93 -20.08 -0.33 0.19
N SER A 94 -19.92 -1.16 1.22
CA SER A 94 -21.02 -1.51 2.13
C SER A 94 -21.52 -0.32 2.95
N GLN A 95 -20.67 0.69 3.16
CA GLN A 95 -21.00 1.94 3.85
C GLN A 95 -21.56 3.03 2.92
N ASN A 96 -21.72 2.77 1.62
CA ASN A 96 -22.03 3.78 0.59
C ASN A 96 -21.07 4.99 0.61
N ALA A 97 -19.80 4.75 0.96
CA ALA A 97 -18.76 5.78 1.12
C ALA A 97 -17.69 5.71 0.00
N VAL A 98 -18.10 5.31 -1.20
CA VAL A 98 -17.22 5.19 -2.36
C VAL A 98 -17.11 6.53 -3.08
N TYR A 99 -15.88 6.90 -3.45
CA TYR A 99 -15.57 8.09 -4.24
C TYR A 99 -14.74 7.69 -5.46
N ASP A 100 -14.74 8.52 -6.51
CA ASP A 100 -14.13 8.20 -7.81
C ASP A 100 -12.65 7.77 -7.71
N GLY A 101 -11.88 8.43 -6.83
CA GLY A 101 -10.48 8.10 -6.59
C GLY A 101 -10.25 6.70 -6.03
N LEU A 102 -11.22 6.12 -5.33
CA LEU A 102 -11.13 4.78 -4.75
C LEU A 102 -11.13 3.69 -5.84
N TRP A 103 -11.91 3.89 -6.92
CA TRP A 103 -11.91 2.98 -8.07
C TRP A 103 -10.60 3.01 -8.82
N ILE A 104 -10.03 4.20 -9.04
CA ILE A 104 -8.74 4.35 -9.72
C ILE A 104 -7.63 3.72 -8.88
N HIS A 105 -7.67 3.91 -7.56
CA HIS A 105 -6.73 3.27 -6.63
C HIS A 105 -6.75 1.74 -6.76
N LEU A 106 -7.94 1.14 -6.74
CA LEU A 106 -8.10 -0.30 -6.91
C LEU A 106 -7.61 -0.78 -8.30
N ALA A 107 -7.99 -0.06 -9.36
CA ALA A 107 -7.58 -0.39 -10.73
C ALA A 107 -6.06 -0.38 -10.90
N LEU A 108 -5.37 0.64 -10.35
CA LEU A 108 -3.91 0.73 -10.39
C LEU A 108 -3.23 -0.43 -9.66
N GLY A 109 -3.76 -0.84 -8.50
CA GLY A 109 -3.27 -2.00 -7.77
C GLY A 109 -3.39 -3.30 -8.59
N LEU A 110 -4.55 -3.51 -9.22
CA LEU A 110 -4.79 -4.67 -10.08
C LEU A 110 -3.89 -4.68 -11.32
N VAL A 111 -3.71 -3.53 -11.97
CA VAL A 111 -2.77 -3.40 -13.11
C VAL A 111 -1.34 -3.67 -12.65
N ALA A 112 -0.94 -3.22 -11.46
CA ALA A 112 0.39 -3.48 -10.92
C ALA A 112 0.64 -4.99 -10.73
N LEU A 113 -0.34 -5.73 -10.22
CA LEU A 113 -0.28 -7.20 -10.13
C LEU A 113 -0.27 -7.85 -11.52
N GLY A 114 -1.10 -7.35 -12.43
CA GLY A 114 -1.17 -7.78 -13.82
C GLY A 114 0.16 -7.60 -14.57
N ILE A 115 1.02 -6.67 -14.15
CA ILE A 115 2.39 -6.51 -14.66
C ILE A 115 3.37 -7.42 -13.90
N LEU A 116 3.29 -7.43 -12.57
CA LEU A 116 4.25 -8.11 -11.71
C LEU A 116 4.30 -9.62 -11.94
N HIS A 117 3.14 -10.28 -11.97
CA HIS A 117 3.03 -11.73 -12.11
C HIS A 117 3.60 -12.25 -13.44
N PRO A 118 3.19 -11.77 -14.62
CA PRO A 118 3.72 -12.29 -15.89
C PRO A 118 5.20 -12.00 -16.05
N LEU A 119 5.70 -10.84 -15.60
CA LEU A 119 7.14 -10.55 -15.67
C LEU A 119 7.94 -11.46 -14.73
N THR A 120 7.41 -11.75 -13.54
CA THR A 120 8.05 -12.69 -12.59
C THR A 120 8.08 -14.11 -13.16
N VAL A 121 6.99 -14.57 -13.78
CA VAL A 121 6.93 -15.88 -14.46
C VAL A 121 7.91 -15.91 -15.65
N ARG A 122 7.94 -14.85 -16.47
CA ARG A 122 8.86 -14.74 -17.61
C ARG A 122 10.32 -14.77 -17.16
N ALA A 123 10.68 -14.06 -16.10
CA ALA A 123 12.05 -14.02 -15.59
C ALA A 123 12.58 -15.41 -15.18
N ARG A 124 11.71 -16.31 -14.69
CA ARG A 124 12.10 -17.69 -14.33
C ARG A 124 12.55 -18.53 -15.52
N ARG A 125 12.19 -18.14 -16.75
CA ARG A 125 12.50 -18.88 -17.99
C ARG A 125 13.70 -18.33 -18.75
N GLN A 126 14.37 -17.31 -18.21
CA GLN A 126 15.43 -16.58 -18.89
C GLN A 126 16.82 -16.93 -18.36
N ALA A 127 17.84 -16.72 -19.19
CA ALA A 127 19.24 -16.76 -18.77
C ALA A 127 19.52 -15.73 -17.65
N PRO A 128 20.53 -15.94 -16.79
CA PRO A 128 20.71 -15.17 -15.55
C PRO A 128 20.71 -13.64 -15.72
N LYS A 129 21.42 -13.11 -16.73
CA LYS A 129 21.48 -11.67 -17.01
C LYS A 129 20.13 -11.11 -17.47
N ALA A 130 19.40 -11.85 -18.32
CA ALA A 130 18.08 -11.45 -18.78
C ALA A 130 17.03 -11.56 -17.65
N GLN A 131 17.13 -12.60 -16.81
CA GLN A 131 16.30 -12.78 -15.63
C GLN A 131 16.44 -11.59 -14.67
N ALA A 132 17.67 -11.19 -14.33
CA ALA A 132 17.91 -10.05 -13.45
C ALA A 132 17.33 -8.73 -14.01
N ARG A 133 17.47 -8.49 -15.33
CA ARG A 133 16.83 -7.33 -16.00
C ARG A 133 15.31 -7.37 -15.89
N THR A 134 14.72 -8.53 -16.14
CA THR A 134 13.26 -8.68 -16.13
C THR A 134 12.70 -8.58 -14.71
N GLN A 135 13.42 -9.09 -13.70
CA GLN A 135 13.07 -8.88 -12.28
C GLN A 135 13.13 -7.41 -11.89
N LEU A 136 14.20 -6.70 -12.30
CA LEU A 136 14.33 -5.27 -12.04
C LEU A 136 13.17 -4.49 -12.67
N LEU A 137 12.85 -4.78 -13.93
CA LEU A 137 11.70 -4.18 -14.62
C LEU A 137 10.37 -4.50 -13.92
N ALA A 138 10.18 -5.75 -13.48
CA ALA A 138 8.97 -6.15 -12.76
C ALA A 138 8.80 -5.34 -11.47
N VAL A 139 9.86 -5.25 -10.66
CA VAL A 139 9.86 -4.49 -9.40
C VAL A 139 9.64 -3.00 -9.66
N MET A 140 10.40 -2.41 -10.59
CA MET A 140 10.28 -0.98 -10.89
C MET A 140 8.90 -0.61 -11.42
N ALA A 141 8.37 -1.35 -12.39
CA ALA A 141 7.09 -1.02 -13.01
C ALA A 141 5.92 -1.17 -12.04
N SER A 142 5.86 -2.28 -11.28
CA SER A 142 4.76 -2.49 -10.34
C SER A 142 4.85 -1.57 -9.13
N PHE A 143 6.05 -1.35 -8.59
CA PHE A 143 6.26 -0.44 -7.46
C PHE A 143 5.99 1.01 -7.85
N ALA A 144 6.46 1.45 -9.02
CA ALA A 144 6.18 2.80 -9.51
C ALA A 144 4.67 3.03 -9.70
N LEU A 145 3.95 2.05 -10.26
CA LEU A 145 2.51 2.18 -10.46
C LEU A 145 1.75 2.30 -9.14
N VAL A 146 2.10 1.51 -8.12
CA VAL A 146 1.47 1.59 -6.81
C VAL A 146 1.90 2.84 -6.04
N PHE A 147 3.17 3.23 -6.09
CA PHE A 147 3.66 4.36 -5.30
C PHE A 147 3.26 5.71 -5.93
N PHE A 148 3.55 5.89 -7.22
CA PHE A 148 3.26 7.15 -7.93
C PHE A 148 1.82 7.24 -8.38
N GLY A 149 1.17 6.14 -8.73
CA GLY A 149 -0.26 6.15 -9.05
C GLY A 149 -1.10 6.62 -7.86
N VAL A 150 -0.68 6.27 -6.63
CA VAL A 150 -1.30 6.77 -5.40
C VAL A 150 -0.92 8.23 -5.12
N ALA A 151 0.36 8.59 -5.26
CA ALA A 151 0.79 9.98 -5.05
C ALA A 151 0.14 10.98 -6.02
N ALA A 152 -0.04 10.59 -7.29
CA ALA A 152 -0.65 11.43 -8.34
C ALA A 152 -2.15 11.64 -8.13
N LEU A 153 -2.87 10.65 -7.60
CA LEU A 153 -4.26 10.82 -7.18
C LEU A 153 -4.42 11.78 -5.98
N ILE A 154 -3.36 11.96 -5.18
CA ILE A 154 -3.34 12.76 -3.95
C ILE A 154 -2.78 14.18 -4.19
N GLY A 155 -2.47 14.56 -5.45
CA GLY A 155 -1.93 15.87 -5.84
C GLY A 155 -2.80 17.11 -5.52
N GLY A 156 -3.91 16.95 -4.79
CA GLY A 156 -4.48 17.97 -3.92
C GLY A 156 -4.45 17.49 -2.46
N LEU A 157 -3.44 17.91 -1.68
CA LEU A 157 -3.31 17.59 -0.25
C LEU A 157 -4.47 18.22 0.58
N PRO A 158 -4.80 17.75 1.81
CA PRO A 158 -4.51 16.48 2.48
C PRO A 158 -5.76 15.86 3.16
N ARG A 159 -6.22 14.67 2.74
CA ARG A 159 -7.14 13.72 3.44
C ARG A 159 -6.54 12.93 4.61
N TRP A 160 -5.69 11.95 4.29
CA TRP A 160 -5.37 10.85 5.22
C TRP A 160 -4.03 10.19 4.88
N PHE A 161 -3.00 10.53 5.65
CA PHE A 161 -2.05 9.54 6.18
C PHE A 161 -2.73 8.78 7.33
#